data_AF-A0A098GHW3-F1
#
_entry.id   AF-A0A098GHW3-F1
#
_cell.length_a   1.000
_cell.length_b   1.000
_cell.length_c   1.000
_cell.angle_alpha   90.00
_cell.angle_beta   90.00
_cell.angle_gamma   90.00
#
_symmetry.space_group_name_H-M   'P 1'
#
loop_
_entity.id
_entity.type
_entity.pdbx_description
1 polymer ?
#
loop_
_entity_poly.entity_id
_entity_poly.type
_entity_poly.pdbx_seq_one_letter_code
_entity_poly.pdbx_strand_id
1 'polypeptide(L)'
;MLPINQQSQNGFTLIEVLLALSVIAIALTALLKATAQNVSHTQRIKEKTISHWAAMQGVSMIQLGLLQPGNQEITQVTSMLGQRWYWRAKTNPTPIKSVQQITITVSRNQAGPFRDPLIAFWYKP
;
A
#
# COMPACT_ATOMS: atom_id res chain seq x y z
N MET A 1 -69.01 34.88 10.23
CA MET A 1 -68.74 33.75 9.31
C MET A 1 -67.34 33.98 8.77
N LEU A 2 -66.34 33.21 9.21
CA LEU A 2 -64.94 33.38 8.81
C LEU A 2 -64.63 32.47 7.62
N PRO A 3 -63.93 32.95 6.57
CA PRO A 3 -63.60 32.13 5.42
C PRO A 3 -62.54 31.10 5.80
N ILE A 4 -62.78 29.84 5.43
CA ILE A 4 -61.82 28.75 5.58
C ILE A 4 -60.82 28.88 4.44
N ASN A 5 -59.61 29.34 4.74
CA ASN A 5 -58.52 29.42 3.77
C ASN A 5 -58.07 28.00 3.42
N GLN A 6 -58.54 27.46 2.29
CA GLN A 6 -58.10 26.16 1.79
C GLN A 6 -56.68 26.30 1.24
N GLN A 7 -55.69 25.86 2.01
CA GLN A 7 -54.33 25.69 1.52
C GLN A 7 -54.33 24.57 0.48
N SER A 8 -54.09 24.91 -0.79
CA SER A 8 -53.87 23.93 -1.85
C SER A 8 -52.66 23.06 -1.51
N GLN A 9 -52.90 21.77 -1.31
CA GLN A 9 -51.87 20.75 -1.19
C GLN A 9 -51.26 20.52 -2.59
N ASN A 10 -50.21 21.28 -2.90
CA ASN A 10 -49.46 21.08 -4.15
C ASN A 10 -48.61 19.82 -4.02
N GLY A 11 -48.95 18.79 -4.82
CA GLY A 11 -48.14 17.58 -4.94
C GLY A 11 -46.84 17.82 -5.71
N PHE A 12 -45.86 16.96 -5.52
CA PHE A 12 -44.59 17.02 -6.24
C PHE A 12 -44.78 16.73 -7.72
N THR A 13 -44.09 17.49 -8.56
CA THR A 13 -44.05 17.24 -10.00
C THR A 13 -43.06 16.14 -10.34
N LEU A 14 -43.27 15.44 -11.46
CA LEU A 14 -42.38 14.38 -11.94
C LEU A 14 -40.94 14.91 -12.15
N ILE A 15 -40.79 16.14 -12.65
CA ILE A 15 -39.48 16.75 -12.89
C ILE A 15 -38.72 17.01 -11.57
N GLU A 16 -39.43 17.33 -10.49
CA GLU A 16 -38.84 17.62 -9.17
C GLU A 16 -38.26 16.36 -8.53
N VAL A 17 -38.99 15.24 -8.61
CA VAL A 17 -38.51 13.94 -8.13
C VAL A 17 -37.31 13.46 -8.94
N LEU A 18 -37.34 13.62 -10.28
CA LEU A 18 -36.20 13.29 -11.13
C LEU A 18 -34.98 14.15 -10.84
N LEU A 19 -35.17 15.46 -10.62
CA LEU A 19 -34.09 16.37 -10.25
C LEU A 19 -33.48 15.99 -8.89
N ALA A 20 -34.33 15.74 -7.88
CA ALA A 20 -33.88 15.33 -6.55
C ALA A 20 -33.09 14.02 -6.59
N LEU A 21 -33.59 13.01 -7.31
CA LEU A 21 -32.86 11.75 -7.52
C LEU A 21 -31.54 11.97 -8.26
N SER A 22 -31.51 12.87 -9.24
CA SER A 22 -30.28 13.18 -9.99
C SER A 22 -29.21 13.80 -9.07
N VAL A 23 -29.59 14.75 -8.23
CA VAL A 23 -28.68 15.36 -7.25
C VAL A 23 -28.17 14.32 -6.24
N ILE A 24 -29.06 13.47 -5.73
CA ILE A 24 -28.71 12.39 -4.79
C ILE A 24 -27.76 11.40 -5.47
N ALA A 25 -28.03 10.98 -6.71
CA ALA A 25 -27.19 10.04 -7.44
C ALA A 25 -25.77 10.57 -7.66
N ILE A 26 -25.64 11.86 -7.99
CA ILE A 26 -24.33 12.53 -8.14
C ILE A 26 -23.59 12.55 -6.79
N ALA A 27 -24.27 12.94 -5.71
CA ALA A 27 -23.69 13.00 -4.38
C ALA A 27 -23.21 11.61 -3.90
N LEU A 28 -24.03 10.56 -4.09
CA LEU A 28 -23.67 9.19 -3.76
C LEU A 28 -22.47 8.68 -4.58
N THR A 29 -22.42 9.02 -5.87
CA THR A 29 -21.28 8.67 -6.73
C THR A 29 -19.98 9.29 -6.23
N ALA A 30 -20.02 10.57 -5.82
CA ALA A 30 -18.86 11.24 -5.23
C ALA A 30 -18.42 10.58 -3.92
N LEU A 31 -19.37 10.21 -3.06
CA LEU A 31 -19.11 9.52 -1.79
C LEU A 31 -18.49 8.13 -1.99
N LEU A 32 -19.03 7.34 -2.93
CA LEU A 32 -18.48 6.03 -3.30
C LEU A 32 -17.05 6.17 -3.81
N LYS A 33 -16.80 7.17 -4.68
CA LYS A 33 -15.45 7.45 -5.18
C LYS A 33 -14.49 7.80 -4.04
N ALA A 34 -14.88 8.68 -3.12
CA ALA A 34 -14.06 9.06 -1.97
C ALA A 34 -13.75 7.85 -1.07
N THR A 35 -14.74 6.98 -0.86
CA THR A 35 -14.58 5.76 -0.07
C THR A 35 -13.64 4.77 -0.75
N ALA A 36 -13.81 4.55 -2.05
CA ALA A 36 -12.94 3.68 -2.86
C ALA A 36 -11.49 4.19 -2.87
N GLN A 37 -11.30 5.51 -2.98
CA GLN A 37 -10.00 6.15 -2.84
C GLN A 37 -9.39 5.82 -1.46
N ASN A 38 -10.13 6.04 -0.36
CA ASN A 38 -9.64 5.76 0.99
C ASN A 38 -9.21 4.28 1.20
N VAL A 39 -9.98 3.32 0.65
CA VAL A 39 -9.63 1.89 0.67
C VAL A 39 -8.33 1.63 -0.10
N SER A 40 -8.20 2.18 -1.31
CA SER A 40 -6.99 2.01 -2.12
C SER A 40 -5.74 2.62 -1.46
N HIS A 41 -5.89 3.76 -0.78
CA HIS A 41 -4.81 4.38 -0.01
C HIS A 41 -4.40 3.52 1.19
N THR A 42 -5.37 3.01 1.93
CA THR A 42 -5.12 2.14 3.09
C THR A 42 -4.41 0.84 2.67
N GLN A 43 -4.85 0.24 1.56
CA GLN A 43 -4.17 -0.93 1.01
C GLN A 43 -2.72 -0.59 0.66
N ARG A 44 -2.46 0.47 -0.11
CA ARG A 44 -1.10 0.90 -0.49
C ARG A 44 -0.18 1.08 0.72
N ILE A 45 -0.67 1.70 1.79
CA ILE A 45 0.09 1.90 3.04
C ILE A 45 0.43 0.55 3.66
N LYS A 46 -0.55 -0.35 3.78
CA LYS A 46 -0.35 -1.71 4.30
C LYS A 46 0.73 -2.46 3.51
N GLU A 47 0.69 -2.42 2.18
CA GLU A 47 1.68 -3.12 1.35
C GLU A 47 3.10 -2.61 1.60
N LYS A 48 3.26 -1.29 1.72
CA LYS A 48 4.55 -0.64 1.99
C LYS A 48 5.08 -1.01 3.38
N THR A 49 4.22 -1.07 4.39
CA THR A 49 4.62 -1.50 5.73
C THR A 49 5.10 -2.95 5.72
N ILE A 50 4.37 -3.86 5.07
CA ILE A 50 4.75 -5.27 5.04
C ILE A 50 6.03 -5.49 4.23
N SER A 51 6.19 -4.83 3.08
CA SER A 51 7.42 -4.91 2.30
C SER A 51 8.62 -4.41 3.09
N HIS A 52 8.46 -3.32 3.85
CA HIS A 52 9.49 -2.80 4.74
C HIS A 52 9.86 -3.80 5.84
N TRP A 53 8.87 -4.43 6.49
CA TRP A 53 9.13 -5.46 7.50
C TRP A 53 9.84 -6.69 6.92
N ALA A 54 9.45 -7.14 5.73
CA ALA A 54 10.14 -8.22 5.03
C ALA A 54 11.58 -7.86 4.69
N ALA A 55 11.85 -6.61 4.29
CA ALA A 55 13.20 -6.12 4.05
C ALA A 55 14.04 -6.08 5.34
N MET A 56 13.49 -5.58 6.45
CA MET A 56 14.16 -5.56 7.75
C MET A 56 14.52 -6.97 8.23
N GLN A 57 13.61 -7.94 8.04
CA GLN A 57 13.91 -9.34 8.34
C GLN A 57 15.13 -9.84 7.55
N GLY A 58 15.21 -9.51 6.25
CA GLY A 58 16.37 -9.86 5.43
C GLY A 58 17.67 -9.19 5.91
N VAL A 59 17.61 -7.91 6.29
CA VAL A 59 18.78 -7.19 6.82
C VAL A 59 19.25 -7.83 8.12
N SER A 60 18.33 -8.13 9.03
CA SER A 60 18.63 -8.78 10.30
C SER A 60 19.29 -10.15 10.09
N MET A 61 18.79 -10.97 9.16
CA MET A 61 19.41 -12.26 8.82
C MET A 61 20.86 -12.11 8.35
N ILE A 62 21.17 -11.06 7.58
CA ILE A 62 22.53 -10.81 7.09
C ILE A 62 23.43 -10.30 8.21
N GLN A 63 22.93 -9.37 9.04
CA GLN A 63 23.68 -8.83 10.18
C GLN A 63 23.99 -9.90 11.24
N LEU A 64 23.08 -10.87 11.42
CA LEU A 64 23.27 -12.03 12.30
C LEU A 64 24.18 -13.11 11.70
N GLY A 65 24.66 -12.93 10.46
CA GLY A 65 25.52 -13.90 9.77
C GLY A 65 24.81 -15.17 9.32
N LEU A 66 23.47 -15.23 9.41
CA LEU A 66 22.65 -16.37 8.97
C LEU A 66 22.60 -16.49 7.45
N LEU A 67 22.79 -15.37 6.76
CA LEU A 67 22.87 -15.29 5.31
C LEU A 67 24.03 -14.38 4.93
N GLN A 68 24.92 -14.88 4.07
CA GLN A 68 26.02 -14.10 3.52
C GLN A 68 25.81 -13.95 2.01
N PRO A 69 25.26 -12.81 1.55
CA PRO A 69 25.27 -12.48 0.15
C PRO A 69 26.74 -12.32 -0.25
N GLY A 70 27.25 -13.20 -1.10
CA GLY A 70 28.57 -13.02 -1.71
C GLY A 70 28.51 -11.94 -2.79
N ASN A 71 29.28 -12.12 -3.87
CA ASN A 71 29.15 -11.24 -5.05
C ASN A 71 27.82 -11.44 -5.82
N GLN A 72 27.06 -12.49 -5.50
CA GLN A 72 25.83 -12.86 -6.20
C GLN A 72 24.60 -12.49 -5.37
N GLU A 73 23.56 -12.03 -6.06
CA GLU A 73 22.27 -11.70 -5.45
C GLU A 73 21.60 -12.99 -4.93
N ILE A 74 21.20 -12.98 -3.65
CA ILE A 74 20.45 -14.08 -3.04
C ILE A 74 18.97 -13.74 -3.03
N THR A 75 18.12 -14.71 -3.42
CA THR A 75 16.66 -14.59 -3.30
C THR A 75 16.17 -15.46 -2.16
N GLN A 76 15.32 -14.93 -1.32
CA GLN A 76 14.69 -15.64 -0.21
C GLN A 76 13.18 -15.37 -0.18
N VAL A 77 12.44 -16.28 0.43
CA VAL A 77 10.99 -16.19 0.59
C VAL A 77 10.63 -16.10 2.06
N THR A 78 9.73 -15.19 2.40
CA THR A 78 9.18 -15.06 3.75
C THR A 78 7.66 -15.02 3.69
N SER A 79 6.99 -15.54 4.72
CA SER A 79 5.53 -15.46 4.87
C SER A 79 5.21 -14.40 5.92
N MET A 80 4.51 -13.35 5.54
CA MET A 80 4.09 -12.28 6.44
C MET A 80 2.62 -11.95 6.22
N LEU A 81 1.84 -11.90 7.30
CA LEU A 81 0.41 -11.62 7.29
C LEU A 81 -0.38 -12.48 6.28
N GLY A 82 -0.04 -13.77 6.22
CA GLY A 82 -0.69 -14.73 5.32
C GLY A 82 -0.31 -14.58 3.84
N GLN A 83 0.65 -13.73 3.49
CA GLN A 83 1.13 -13.54 2.13
C GLN A 83 2.60 -13.94 2.00
N ARG A 84 2.97 -14.54 0.86
CA ARG A 84 4.37 -14.83 0.53
C ARG A 84 5.02 -13.61 -0.11
N TRP A 85 6.20 -13.27 0.38
CA TRP A 85 7.02 -12.18 -0.09
C TRP A 85 8.39 -12.71 -0.49
N TYR A 86 8.88 -12.24 -1.63
CA TYR A 86 10.19 -12.57 -2.16
C TYR A 86 11.07 -11.36 -1.96
N TRP A 87 12.20 -11.54 -1.30
CA TRP A 87 13.18 -10.48 -1.13
C TRP A 87 14.52 -10.92 -1.68
N ARG A 88 15.25 -9.96 -2.23
CA ARG A 88 16.57 -10.16 -2.79
C ARG A 88 17.57 -9.29 -2.07
N ALA A 89 18.70 -9.87 -1.71
CA ALA A 89 19.79 -9.13 -1.10
C ALA A 89 21.02 -9.14 -1.99
N LYS A 90 21.61 -7.95 -2.12
CA LYS A 90 22.87 -7.72 -2.82
C LYS A 90 23.79 -6.91 -1.92
N THR A 91 25.03 -7.35 -1.78
CA THR A 91 26.09 -6.60 -1.12
C THR A 91 26.91 -5.84 -2.14
N ASN A 92 27.14 -4.56 -1.88
CA ASN A 92 28.02 -3.70 -2.66
C ASN A 92 29.22 -3.30 -1.77
N PRO A 93 30.44 -3.31 -2.34
CA PRO A 93 31.62 -2.83 -1.62
C PRO A 93 31.49 -1.32 -1.34
N THR A 94 32.04 -0.88 -0.22
CA THR A 94 32.16 0.55 0.11
C THR A 94 33.64 0.94 0.18
N PRO A 95 33.97 2.25 0.15
CA PRO A 95 35.35 2.70 0.28
C PRO A 95 36.03 2.26 1.59
N ILE A 96 35.25 1.99 2.63
CA ILE A 96 35.74 1.49 3.92
C ILE A 96 35.76 -0.04 3.84
N LYS A 97 36.96 -0.65 3.86
CA LYS A 97 37.14 -2.11 3.68
C LYS A 97 36.34 -2.97 4.67
N SER A 98 36.11 -2.45 5.88
CA SER A 98 35.36 -3.14 6.93
C SER A 98 33.84 -2.93 6.84
N VAL A 99 33.33 -2.15 5.88
CA VAL A 99 31.90 -1.85 5.72
C VAL A 99 31.41 -2.30 4.36
N GLN A 100 30.29 -3.01 4.36
CA GLN A 100 29.58 -3.41 3.14
C GLN A 100 28.18 -2.78 3.14
N GLN A 101 27.75 -2.30 1.97
CA GLN A 101 26.38 -1.83 1.77
C GLN A 101 25.52 -3.01 1.37
N ILE A 102 24.44 -3.24 2.10
CA ILE A 102 23.43 -4.24 1.79
C ILE A 102 22.25 -3.52 1.15
N THR A 103 21.87 -3.94 -0.04
CA THR A 103 20.64 -3.49 -0.70
C THR A 103 19.65 -4.65 -0.70
N ILE A 104 18.51 -4.46 -0.05
CA ILE A 104 17.40 -5.43 -0.08
C ILE A 104 16.26 -4.87 -0.88
N THR A 105 15.76 -5.66 -1.82
CA THR A 105 14.57 -5.33 -2.59
C THR A 105 13.49 -6.38 -2.36
N VAL A 106 12.23 -5.96 -2.35
CA VAL A 106 11.10 -6.84 -2.01
C VAL A 106 10.06 -6.82 -3.13
N SER A 107 9.46 -7.98 -3.38
CA SER A 107 8.42 -8.20 -4.38
C SER A 107 7.42 -9.26 -3.90
N ARG A 108 6.18 -9.17 -4.38
CA ARG A 108 5.17 -10.24 -4.19
C ARG A 108 5.34 -11.38 -5.19
N ASN A 109 6.09 -11.16 -6.26
CA ASN A 109 6.36 -12.14 -7.29
C ASN A 109 7.87 -12.40 -7.36
N GLN A 110 8.25 -13.68 -7.46
CA GLN A 110 9.65 -14.11 -7.59
C GLN A 110 10.34 -13.49 -8.82
N ALA A 111 9.59 -13.26 -9.90
CA ALA A 111 10.09 -12.62 -11.12
C ALA A 111 10.21 -11.08 -11.05
N GLY A 112 9.63 -10.46 -10.01
CA GLY A 112 9.55 -9.00 -9.87
C GLY A 112 8.19 -8.41 -10.32
N PRO A 113 8.07 -7.08 -10.41
CA PRO A 113 9.12 -6.08 -10.22
C PRO A 113 9.50 -5.90 -8.74
N PHE A 114 10.80 -5.89 -8.47
CA PHE A 114 11.35 -5.55 -7.17
C PHE A 114 11.35 -4.02 -7.04
N ARG A 115 10.64 -3.49 -6.04
CA ARG A 115 10.48 -2.05 -5.83
C ARG A 115 10.91 -1.66 -4.41
N ASP A 116 11.18 -0.38 -4.23
CA ASP A 116 11.52 0.24 -2.94
C ASP A 116 12.71 -0.43 -2.23
N PRO A 117 13.95 -0.21 -2.71
CA PRO A 117 15.13 -0.78 -2.08
C PRO A 117 15.31 -0.24 -0.65
N LEU A 118 15.53 -1.15 0.30
CA LEU A 118 16.01 -0.83 1.63
C LEU A 118 17.54 -0.97 1.64
N ILE A 119 18.22 0.12 1.97
CA ILE A 119 19.68 0.16 2.07
C ILE A 119 20.07 0.08 3.55
N ALA A 120 20.96 -0.84 3.87
CA ALA A 120 21.56 -0.98 5.18
C ALA A 120 23.08 -1.10 5.05
N PHE A 121 23.81 -0.86 6.14
CA PHE A 121 25.25 -1.07 6.20
C PHE A 121 25.55 -2.16 7.23
N TRP A 122 26.52 -3.01 6.91
CA TRP A 122 27.00 -4.05 7.79
C TRP A 122 28.52 -3.96 7.91
N TYR A 123 28.99 -4.04 9.16
CA TYR A 123 30.40 -4.08 9.48
C TYR A 123 30.87 -5.53 9.52
N LYS A 124 31.89 -5.84 8.73
CA LYS A 124 32.58 -7.13 8.75
C LYS A 124 33.87 -6.93 9.57
N PRO A 125 33.94 -7.48 10.81
CA PRO A 125 35.16 -7.44 11.62
C PRO A 125 36.33 -8.16 10.95
#